data_AF-A0A8S9JVY5-F1
#
_entry.id   AF-A0A8S9JVY5-F1
#
_cell.length_a   1.000
_cell.length_b   1.000
_cell.length_c   1.000
_cell.angle_alpha   90.00
_cell.angle_beta   90.00
_cell.angle_gamma   90.00
#
_symmetry.space_group_name_H-M   'P 1'
#
loop_
_entity.id
_entity.type
_entity.pdbx_description
1 polymer ?
#
loop_
_entity_poly.entity_id
_entity_poly.type
_entity_poly.pdbx_seq_one_letter_code
_entity_poly.pdbx_strand_id
1 'polypeptide(L)'
;MCPIPVGTNYTYHFQPKDQIGSYFYYPTTAMHRAAGGFGGLRVNSRLLIPIPYDVPEDDYTVLIGDWYTKSHTQLKKFLDGGRTLGRPNGVLINGKAGKGDGSDAPLFTLKPGKSHRVRICNVGLKTSLNFRIQNHKMKLVEMEGSHVLQNDFDSLDVHVGQCFGTIVTANQEPKDYYMVASSRFLKSVITTTGLLRYEGGKGPASSQLPAGPVGWAWSLNQFRSFRWNLTSSAARPNPQGSYHYGKINITRTIKLVNTQGKVDGKLRYALNGISHTDLETPLKLAEYFGIADKVFKYNSVDNPTAEQTKSIKIEPHVLNITHRNFIEVVFENHEKSVQSWHLNGYSFFAVA
;
A
#
# COMPACT_ATOMS: atom_id res chain seq x y z
N MET A 1 0.56 20.22 -8.24
CA MET A 1 0.40 21.43 -7.41
C MET A 1 1.75 21.80 -6.84
N CYS A 2 1.99 23.08 -6.55
CA CYS A 2 3.13 23.47 -5.72
C CYS A 2 2.87 23.06 -4.25
N PRO A 3 3.91 22.87 -3.42
CA PRO A 3 3.73 22.68 -1.99
C PRO A 3 2.96 23.85 -1.35
N ILE A 4 2.16 23.56 -0.32
CA ILE A 4 1.44 24.58 0.45
C ILE A 4 2.47 25.36 1.29
N PRO A 5 2.63 26.68 1.12
CA PRO A 5 3.59 27.48 1.89
C PRO A 5 3.29 27.51 3.40
N VAL A 6 4.32 27.74 4.20
CA VAL A 6 4.19 27.91 5.65
C VAL A 6 3.27 29.09 5.95
N GLY A 7 2.33 28.91 6.88
CA GLY A 7 1.38 29.96 7.28
C GLY A 7 0.19 30.13 6.34
N THR A 8 0.09 29.33 5.28
CA THR A 8 -1.05 29.34 4.35
C THR A 8 -1.89 28.07 4.44
N ASN A 9 -3.08 28.10 3.84
CA ASN A 9 -3.97 26.95 3.76
C ASN A 9 -4.32 26.59 2.30
N TYR A 10 -4.77 25.36 2.11
CA TYR A 10 -5.34 24.90 0.85
C TYR A 10 -6.47 23.92 1.15
N THR A 11 -7.60 24.08 0.47
CA THR A 11 -8.74 23.19 0.62
C THR A 11 -8.73 22.13 -0.47
N TYR A 12 -8.57 20.87 -0.08
CA TYR A 12 -8.69 19.75 -1.01
C TYR A 12 -10.17 19.41 -1.23
N HIS A 13 -10.65 19.59 -2.46
CA HIS A 13 -11.96 19.13 -2.89
C HIS A 13 -11.82 17.83 -3.68
N PHE A 14 -12.36 16.74 -3.16
CA PHE A 14 -12.44 15.47 -3.87
C PHE A 14 -13.76 14.78 -3.55
N GLN A 15 -14.21 13.93 -4.47
CA GLN A 15 -15.43 13.15 -4.32
C GLN A 15 -15.11 11.68 -4.58
N PRO A 16 -15.26 10.80 -3.58
CA PRO A 16 -15.34 9.37 -3.83
C PRO A 16 -16.52 9.10 -4.76
N LYS A 17 -16.25 8.52 -5.93
CA LYS A 17 -17.28 8.19 -6.92
C LYS A 17 -17.65 6.73 -6.82
N ASP A 18 -16.69 5.89 -7.21
CA ASP A 18 -16.87 4.44 -7.29
C ASP A 18 -15.97 3.70 -6.28
N GLN A 19 -15.39 4.44 -5.34
CA GLN A 19 -14.56 3.91 -4.26
C GLN A 19 -15.41 3.48 -3.05
N ILE A 20 -15.09 2.30 -2.51
CA ILE A 20 -15.49 1.81 -1.18
C ILE A 20 -14.27 1.16 -0.54
N GLY A 21 -14.32 0.84 0.74
CA GLY A 21 -13.24 0.12 1.42
C GLY A 21 -12.24 1.03 2.15
N SER A 22 -10.98 0.60 2.14
CA SER A 22 -9.93 1.03 3.05
C SER A 22 -8.82 1.74 2.31
N TYR A 23 -8.57 2.99 2.69
CA TYR A 23 -7.54 3.85 2.12
C TYR A 23 -6.75 4.52 3.26
N PHE A 24 -5.74 5.28 2.88
CA PHE A 24 -5.04 6.18 3.79
C PHE A 24 -4.54 7.40 3.02
N TYR A 25 -4.35 8.51 3.73
CA TYR A 25 -3.76 9.73 3.19
C TYR A 25 -2.37 9.95 3.80
N TYR A 26 -1.51 10.67 3.08
CA TYR A 26 -0.18 11.09 3.54
C TYR A 26 0.31 12.28 2.70
N PRO A 27 1.18 13.17 3.23
CA PRO A 27 1.85 14.19 2.43
C PRO A 27 2.77 13.53 1.41
N THR A 28 2.58 13.89 0.14
CA THR A 28 3.40 13.41 -0.99
C THR A 28 4.67 14.23 -1.19
N THR A 29 4.86 15.29 -0.43
CA THR A 29 6.03 16.17 -0.54
C THR A 29 7.20 15.66 0.30
N ALA A 30 8.37 15.59 -0.33
CA ALA A 30 9.64 15.20 0.30
C ALA A 30 9.52 13.89 1.08
N MET A 31 9.99 13.86 2.33
CA MET A 31 9.93 12.70 3.21
C MET A 31 8.96 12.92 4.39
N HIS A 32 7.99 13.82 4.27
CA HIS A 32 7.10 14.16 5.40
C HIS A 32 6.26 12.98 5.90
N ARG A 33 5.93 12.02 5.03
CA ARG A 33 5.33 10.72 5.44
C ARG A 33 6.16 10.01 6.52
N ALA A 34 7.49 10.08 6.43
CA ALA A 34 8.40 9.48 7.41
C ALA A 34 8.30 10.13 8.80
N ALA A 35 7.78 11.36 8.88
CA ALA A 35 7.56 12.08 10.13
C ALA A 35 6.21 11.73 10.80
N GLY A 36 5.46 10.78 10.25
CA GLY A 36 4.16 10.36 10.81
C GLY A 36 2.95 11.10 10.22
N GLY A 37 3.14 11.90 9.16
CA GLY A 37 2.03 12.51 8.43
C GLY A 37 1.26 11.47 7.64
N PHE A 38 0.34 10.76 8.26
CA PHE A 38 -0.59 9.86 7.57
C PHE A 38 -1.78 9.50 8.47
N GLY A 39 -2.87 9.05 7.87
CA GLY A 39 -4.03 8.58 8.59
C GLY A 39 -4.92 7.69 7.75
N GLY A 40 -5.70 6.84 8.41
CA GLY A 40 -6.68 5.98 7.76
C GLY A 40 -7.82 6.82 7.14
N LEU A 41 -8.27 6.40 5.97
CA LEU A 41 -9.43 6.95 5.28
C LEU A 41 -10.37 5.78 4.93
N ARG A 42 -11.59 5.80 5.45
CA ARG A 42 -12.57 4.74 5.20
C ARG A 42 -13.67 5.28 4.31
N VAL A 43 -14.01 4.55 3.25
CA VAL A 43 -15.17 4.84 2.42
C VAL A 43 -16.15 3.69 2.58
N ASN A 44 -17.22 3.91 3.34
CA ASN A 44 -18.19 2.85 3.62
C ASN A 44 -19.23 2.75 2.50
N SER A 45 -19.74 1.54 2.28
CA SER A 45 -20.90 1.33 1.42
C SER A 45 -22.08 2.13 1.93
N ARG A 46 -22.91 2.62 1.00
CA ARG A 46 -24.17 3.30 1.36
C ARG A 46 -25.12 2.27 1.97
N LEU A 47 -25.97 2.70 2.90
CA LEU A 47 -26.86 1.81 3.68
C LEU A 47 -27.73 0.88 2.82
N LEU A 48 -28.14 1.30 1.62
CA LEU A 48 -28.99 0.52 0.71
C LEU A 48 -28.19 -0.40 -0.24
N ILE A 49 -26.87 -0.38 -0.17
CA ILE A 49 -26.01 -1.21 -1.02
C ILE A 49 -25.53 -2.40 -0.17
N PRO A 50 -25.91 -3.63 -0.53
CA PRO A 50 -25.54 -4.80 0.24
C PRO A 50 -24.02 -5.01 0.19
N ILE A 51 -23.47 -5.40 1.33
CA ILE A 51 -22.10 -5.93 1.43
C ILE A 51 -22.14 -7.46 1.30
N PRO A 52 -21.11 -8.11 0.70
CA PRO A 52 -21.12 -9.55 0.46
C PRO A 52 -20.77 -10.39 1.70
N TYR A 53 -20.90 -9.84 2.90
CA TYR A 53 -20.60 -10.47 4.19
C TYR A 53 -21.47 -9.86 5.29
N ASP A 54 -21.61 -10.55 6.41
CA ASP A 54 -22.39 -10.07 7.54
C ASP A 54 -21.83 -8.76 8.11
N VAL A 55 -22.72 -7.91 8.61
CA VAL A 55 -22.33 -6.65 9.26
C VAL A 55 -21.48 -6.98 10.50
N PRO A 56 -20.23 -6.49 10.57
CA PRO A 56 -19.38 -6.71 11.73
C PRO A 56 -19.88 -5.91 12.94
N GLU A 57 -19.58 -6.40 14.15
CA GLU A 57 -19.87 -5.70 15.42
C GLU A 57 -19.11 -4.37 15.52
N ASP A 58 -17.85 -4.34 15.05
CA ASP A 58 -17.02 -3.14 15.03
C ASP A 58 -16.05 -3.13 13.83
N ASP A 59 -15.45 -1.98 13.54
CA ASP A 59 -14.56 -1.72 12.40
C ASP A 59 -13.28 -0.98 12.83
N TYR A 60 -12.15 -1.67 12.77
CA TYR A 60 -10.84 -1.21 13.24
C TYR A 60 -9.90 -0.87 12.09
N THR A 61 -9.11 0.20 12.27
CA THR A 61 -8.03 0.57 11.34
C THR A 61 -6.69 0.24 11.96
N VAL A 62 -5.91 -0.52 11.21
CA VAL A 62 -4.58 -0.99 11.57
C VAL A 62 -3.59 -0.47 10.54
N LEU A 63 -2.87 0.59 10.91
CA LEU A 63 -1.78 1.15 10.12
C LEU A 63 -0.47 0.48 10.56
N ILE A 64 0.12 -0.29 9.67
CA ILE A 64 1.43 -0.92 9.90
C ILE A 64 2.49 -0.20 9.06
N GLY A 65 3.71 -0.08 9.57
CA GLY A 65 4.77 0.58 8.82
C GLY A 65 6.13 0.35 9.44
N ASP A 66 7.17 0.44 8.60
CA ASP A 66 8.54 0.52 9.07
C ASP A 66 8.85 1.90 9.65
N TRP A 67 9.77 1.93 10.60
CA TRP A 67 10.14 3.15 11.32
C TRP A 67 11.65 3.33 11.38
N TYR A 68 12.06 4.59 11.30
CA TYR A 68 13.45 5.02 11.30
C TYR A 68 13.68 6.00 12.44
N THR A 69 14.78 5.82 13.18
CA THR A 69 15.23 6.73 14.24
C THR A 69 15.69 8.08 13.71
N LYS A 70 16.07 8.13 12.43
CA LYS A 70 16.56 9.34 11.77
C LYS A 70 15.38 10.22 11.36
N SER A 71 15.56 11.54 11.46
CA SER A 71 14.55 12.49 11.04
C SER A 71 14.29 12.42 9.53
N HIS A 72 13.10 12.82 9.10
CA HIS A 72 12.75 12.85 7.68
C HIS A 72 13.72 13.71 6.83
N THR A 73 14.28 14.79 7.39
CA THR A 73 15.28 15.62 6.72
C THR A 73 16.61 14.90 6.54
N GLN A 74 17.05 14.09 7.52
CA GLN A 74 18.24 13.26 7.40
C GLN A 74 18.04 12.12 6.40
N LEU A 75 16.87 11.47 6.42
CA LEU A 75 16.53 10.44 5.43
C LEU A 75 16.51 11.01 4.01
N LYS A 76 15.96 12.21 3.82
CA LYS A 76 16.02 12.93 2.54
C LYS A 76 17.47 13.17 2.10
N LYS A 77 18.32 13.69 2.99
CA LYS A 77 19.76 13.91 2.70
C LYS A 77 20.48 12.64 2.27
N PHE A 78 20.11 11.47 2.81
CA PHE A 78 20.67 10.20 2.38
C PHE A 78 20.31 9.91 0.92
N LEU A 79 19.03 10.02 0.56
CA LEU A 79 18.55 9.80 -0.81
C LEU A 79 19.19 10.80 -1.79
N ASP A 80 19.19 12.10 -1.46
CA ASP A 80 19.79 13.16 -2.29
C ASP A 80 21.31 12.96 -2.51
N GLY A 81 21.97 12.33 -1.54
CA GLY A 81 23.39 11.95 -1.58
C GLY A 81 23.65 10.61 -2.28
N GLY A 82 22.63 9.95 -2.83
CA GLY A 82 22.77 8.66 -3.50
C GLY A 82 22.95 7.47 -2.56
N ARG A 83 22.47 7.57 -1.32
CA ARG A 83 22.44 6.46 -0.34
C ARG A 83 21.01 5.94 -0.19
N THR A 84 20.86 4.65 0.05
CA THR A 84 19.54 4.07 0.37
C THR A 84 19.09 4.45 1.78
N LEU A 85 17.79 4.32 2.08
CA LEU A 85 17.25 4.46 3.45
C LEU A 85 17.85 3.45 4.44
N GLY A 86 18.53 2.41 3.96
CA GLY A 86 19.05 1.33 4.80
C GLY A 86 17.96 0.44 5.36
N ARG A 87 18.27 -0.24 6.47
CA ARG A 87 17.35 -1.07 7.23
C ARG A 87 16.55 -0.18 8.19
N PRO A 88 15.23 -0.37 8.33
CA PRO A 88 14.48 0.31 9.37
C PRO A 88 14.95 -0.10 10.77
N ASN A 89 14.70 0.78 11.75
CA ASN A 89 14.99 0.53 13.16
C ASN A 89 13.87 -0.24 13.85
N GLY A 90 12.63 -0.13 13.36
CA GLY A 90 11.47 -0.78 13.95
C GLY A 90 10.36 -1.03 12.93
N VAL A 91 9.34 -1.75 13.37
CA VAL A 91 8.03 -1.83 12.74
C VAL A 91 7.03 -1.34 13.77
N LEU A 92 5.98 -0.64 13.35
CA LEU A 92 4.95 -0.09 14.22
C LEU A 92 3.57 -0.62 13.81
N ILE A 93 2.67 -0.73 14.79
CA ILE A 93 1.23 -0.92 14.60
C ILE A 93 0.55 0.29 15.26
N ASN A 94 -0.23 1.06 14.48
CA ASN A 94 -0.87 2.30 14.92
C ASN A 94 0.09 3.24 15.66
N GLY A 95 1.30 3.40 15.13
CA GLY A 95 2.33 4.29 15.67
C GLY A 95 3.06 3.77 16.92
N LYS A 96 2.77 2.55 17.38
CA LYS A 96 3.38 1.96 18.59
C LYS A 96 4.20 0.73 18.26
N ALA A 97 5.30 0.56 19.00
CA ALA A 97 6.02 -0.71 19.12
C ALA A 97 5.61 -1.35 20.45
N GLY A 98 4.95 -2.51 20.41
CA GLY A 98 4.56 -3.23 21.62
C GLY A 98 5.77 -3.80 22.37
N LYS A 99 5.69 -3.83 23.70
CA LYS A 99 6.71 -4.47 24.54
C LYS A 99 6.67 -5.99 24.41
N GLY A 100 5.48 -6.56 24.17
CA GLY A 100 5.29 -8.00 24.01
C GLY A 100 5.37 -8.80 25.31
N ASP A 101 5.34 -8.13 26.46
CA ASP A 101 5.38 -8.72 27.81
C ASP A 101 3.99 -8.83 28.48
N GLY A 102 2.93 -8.42 27.77
CA GLY A 102 1.54 -8.42 28.25
C GLY A 102 1.14 -7.17 29.01
N SER A 103 2.05 -6.22 29.21
CA SER A 103 1.79 -4.95 29.92
C SER A 103 1.30 -3.81 29.01
N ASP A 104 1.28 -4.05 27.70
CA ASP A 104 0.81 -3.07 26.72
C ASP A 104 -0.69 -2.77 26.91
N ALA A 105 -1.11 -1.51 26.69
CA ALA A 105 -2.53 -1.21 26.63
C ALA A 105 -3.15 -1.86 25.37
N PRO A 106 -4.38 -2.41 25.45
CA PRO A 106 -5.05 -2.96 24.28
C PRO A 106 -5.25 -1.88 23.22
N LEU A 107 -4.91 -2.19 21.97
CA LEU A 107 -5.22 -1.35 20.82
C LEU A 107 -6.71 -1.39 20.50
N PHE A 108 -7.33 -2.58 20.63
CA PHE A 108 -8.76 -2.79 20.43
C PHE A 108 -9.30 -3.81 21.44
N THR A 109 -10.62 -3.75 21.66
CA THR A 109 -11.36 -4.71 22.50
C THR A 109 -12.43 -5.40 21.68
N LEU A 110 -12.38 -6.72 21.60
CA LEU A 110 -13.31 -7.54 20.83
C LEU A 110 -14.36 -8.12 21.75
N LYS A 111 -15.60 -8.15 21.28
CA LYS A 111 -16.69 -8.83 21.97
C LYS A 111 -16.65 -10.33 21.66
N PRO A 112 -16.56 -11.22 22.66
CA PRO A 112 -16.51 -12.67 22.44
C PRO A 112 -17.69 -13.17 21.56
N GLY A 113 -17.40 -14.09 20.65
CA GLY A 113 -18.35 -14.68 19.71
C GLY A 113 -18.78 -13.78 18.54
N LYS A 114 -18.33 -12.52 18.49
CA LYS A 114 -18.69 -11.56 17.43
C LYS A 114 -17.59 -11.44 16.36
N SER A 115 -18.02 -11.06 15.16
CA SER A 115 -17.13 -10.77 14.03
C SER A 115 -16.82 -9.28 13.96
N HIS A 116 -15.56 -8.93 13.76
CA HIS A 116 -15.07 -7.56 13.70
C HIS A 116 -14.31 -7.35 12.40
N ARG A 117 -14.41 -6.16 11.81
CA ARG A 117 -13.64 -5.81 10.62
C ARG A 117 -12.29 -5.22 11.03
N VAL A 118 -11.22 -5.70 10.41
CA VAL A 118 -9.86 -5.20 10.61
C VAL A 118 -9.30 -4.74 9.27
N ARG A 119 -9.04 -3.43 9.15
CA ARG A 119 -8.54 -2.78 7.94
C ARG A 119 -7.05 -2.54 8.06
N ILE A 120 -6.24 -3.34 7.38
CA ILE A 120 -4.79 -3.38 7.51
C ILE A 120 -4.17 -2.64 6.33
N CYS A 121 -3.48 -1.53 6.60
CA CYS A 121 -2.81 -0.73 5.57
C CYS A 121 -1.32 -0.60 5.88
N ASN A 122 -0.46 -0.87 4.88
CA ASN A 122 0.98 -0.62 5.03
C ASN A 122 1.34 0.82 4.63
N VAL A 123 1.50 1.65 5.67
CA VAL A 123 1.86 3.07 5.58
C VAL A 123 3.36 3.33 5.66
N GLY A 124 4.19 2.28 5.65
CA GLY A 124 5.65 2.36 5.66
C GLY A 124 6.26 3.05 4.44
N LEU A 125 7.58 3.20 4.43
CA LEU A 125 8.36 3.83 3.36
C LEU A 125 8.96 2.81 2.39
N LYS A 126 9.30 1.61 2.86
CA LYS A 126 10.09 0.64 2.08
C LYS A 126 9.71 -0.82 2.32
N THR A 127 9.40 -1.18 3.55
CA THR A 127 9.38 -2.59 3.97
C THR A 127 8.00 -3.23 3.75
N SER A 128 7.98 -4.36 3.05
CA SER A 128 6.81 -5.25 3.04
C SER A 128 6.65 -5.91 4.40
N LEU A 129 5.43 -6.00 4.92
CA LEU A 129 5.15 -6.50 6.27
C LEU A 129 4.20 -7.68 6.19
N ASN A 130 4.43 -8.71 7.00
CA ASN A 130 3.46 -9.76 7.25
C ASN A 130 2.66 -9.41 8.51
N PHE A 131 1.34 -9.45 8.43
CA PHE A 131 0.42 -9.23 9.53
C PHE A 131 -0.34 -10.51 9.87
N ARG A 132 -0.54 -10.77 11.17
CA ARG A 132 -1.29 -11.92 11.69
C ARG A 132 -1.78 -11.67 13.11
N ILE A 133 -2.72 -12.48 13.56
CA ILE A 133 -3.29 -12.38 14.91
C ILE A 133 -3.18 -13.76 15.58
N GLN A 134 -2.67 -13.79 16.81
CA GLN A 134 -2.54 -15.03 17.59
C GLN A 134 -3.85 -15.82 17.63
N ASN A 135 -3.83 -17.07 17.17
CA ASN A 135 -4.97 -18.00 17.18
C ASN A 135 -6.22 -17.53 16.43
N HIS A 136 -6.10 -16.55 15.51
CA HIS A 136 -7.23 -16.08 14.72
C HIS A 136 -6.91 -16.16 13.23
N LYS A 137 -7.86 -16.72 12.47
CA LYS A 137 -7.90 -16.56 11.03
C LYS A 137 -8.47 -15.20 10.66
N MET A 138 -8.03 -14.69 9.53
CA MET A 138 -8.51 -13.46 8.93
C MET A 138 -9.20 -13.80 7.61
N LYS A 139 -10.52 -13.62 7.56
CA LYS A 139 -11.29 -13.77 6.32
C LYS A 139 -11.12 -12.53 5.47
N LEU A 140 -10.43 -12.61 4.35
CA LEU A 140 -10.25 -11.48 3.45
C LEU A 140 -11.58 -11.15 2.73
N VAL A 141 -12.06 -9.93 2.86
CA VAL A 141 -13.33 -9.47 2.26
C VAL A 141 -13.18 -8.24 1.36
N GLU A 142 -12.04 -7.57 1.43
CA GLU A 142 -11.73 -6.37 0.67
C GLU A 142 -10.23 -6.30 0.35
N MET A 143 -9.88 -5.92 -0.88
CA MET A 143 -8.53 -5.59 -1.30
C MET A 143 -8.55 -4.29 -2.09
N GLU A 144 -7.81 -3.28 -1.61
CA GLU A 144 -7.60 -1.99 -2.28
C GLU A 144 -8.91 -1.31 -2.76
N GLY A 145 -9.96 -1.45 -1.94
CA GLY A 145 -11.27 -0.88 -2.20
C GLY A 145 -12.21 -1.69 -3.11
N SER A 146 -11.88 -2.94 -3.38
CA SER A 146 -12.74 -3.88 -4.11
C SER A 146 -13.10 -5.09 -3.24
N HIS A 147 -14.34 -5.58 -3.37
CA HIS A 147 -14.73 -6.83 -2.72
C HIS A 147 -14.10 -8.03 -3.42
N VAL A 148 -13.68 -9.01 -2.63
CA VAL A 148 -13.01 -10.22 -3.12
C VAL A 148 -13.86 -11.47 -2.91
N LEU A 149 -13.55 -12.54 -3.65
CA LEU A 149 -13.95 -13.88 -3.25
C LEU A 149 -13.24 -14.19 -1.94
N GLN A 150 -14.04 -14.53 -0.93
CA GLN A 150 -13.57 -14.54 0.45
C GLN A 150 -12.75 -15.80 0.71
N ASN A 151 -11.55 -15.61 1.22
CA ASN A 151 -10.63 -16.67 1.61
C ASN A 151 -10.12 -16.40 3.03
N ASP A 152 -9.92 -17.46 3.79
CA ASP A 152 -9.34 -17.38 5.14
C ASP A 152 -7.82 -17.47 5.09
N PHE A 153 -7.15 -16.58 5.83
CA PHE A 153 -5.70 -16.53 5.93
C PHE A 153 -5.25 -16.52 7.40
N ASP A 154 -4.21 -17.29 7.72
CA ASP A 154 -3.54 -17.21 9.02
C ASP A 154 -2.63 -15.97 9.11
N SER A 155 -2.14 -15.48 7.97
CA SER A 155 -1.36 -14.25 7.86
C SER A 155 -1.48 -13.63 6.47
N LEU A 156 -1.24 -12.33 6.37
CA LEU A 156 -1.24 -11.59 5.11
C LEU A 156 0.07 -10.82 4.94
N ASP A 157 0.71 -10.96 3.78
CA ASP A 157 1.72 -10.01 3.34
C ASP A 157 1.06 -8.76 2.78
N VAL A 158 1.45 -7.62 3.33
CA VAL A 158 0.96 -6.29 2.96
C VAL A 158 2.15 -5.47 2.46
N HIS A 159 2.19 -5.24 1.15
CA HIS A 159 3.23 -4.43 0.53
C HIS A 159 2.95 -2.93 0.75
N VAL A 160 3.99 -2.10 0.64
CA VAL A 160 3.88 -0.66 0.88
C VAL A 160 2.83 -0.06 -0.06
N GLY A 161 1.86 0.65 0.51
CA GLY A 161 0.75 1.23 -0.26
C GLY A 161 -0.53 0.41 -0.26
N GLN A 162 -0.47 -0.88 0.06
CA GLN A 162 -1.67 -1.74 0.02
C GLN A 162 -2.51 -1.61 1.28
N CYS A 163 -3.81 -1.84 1.10
CA CYS A 163 -4.79 -2.00 2.16
C CYS A 163 -5.64 -3.25 1.93
N PHE A 164 -5.90 -4.00 3.02
CA PHE A 164 -6.82 -5.13 3.04
C PHE A 164 -7.88 -4.93 4.12
N GLY A 165 -9.11 -5.34 3.83
CA GLY A 165 -10.17 -5.47 4.83
C GLY A 165 -10.42 -6.94 5.13
N THR A 166 -10.33 -7.32 6.40
CA THR A 166 -10.58 -8.69 6.86
C THR A 166 -11.70 -8.73 7.89
N ILE A 167 -12.38 -9.87 7.99
CA ILE A 167 -13.28 -10.19 9.10
C ILE A 167 -12.56 -11.15 10.03
N VAL A 168 -12.55 -10.81 11.32
CA VAL A 168 -11.94 -11.58 12.40
C VAL A 168 -13.03 -11.91 13.41
N THR A 169 -13.30 -13.20 13.60
CA THR A 169 -14.28 -13.67 14.58
C THR A 169 -13.59 -13.90 15.92
N ALA A 170 -14.16 -13.32 16.99
CA ALA A 170 -13.67 -13.44 18.35
C ALA A 170 -14.06 -14.81 18.97
N ASN A 171 -13.60 -15.91 18.37
CA ASN A 171 -14.01 -17.28 18.69
C ASN A 171 -13.07 -18.04 19.63
N GLN A 172 -12.12 -17.35 20.25
CA GLN A 172 -11.17 -17.95 21.19
C GLN A 172 -11.62 -17.71 22.65
N GLU A 173 -10.93 -18.34 23.60
CA GLU A 173 -11.16 -18.08 25.03
C GLU A 173 -11.09 -16.57 25.36
N PRO A 174 -11.98 -16.03 26.21
CA PRO A 174 -11.93 -14.61 26.58
C PRO A 174 -10.66 -14.23 27.35
N LYS A 175 -9.64 -13.77 26.62
CA LYS A 175 -8.36 -13.28 27.14
C LYS A 175 -7.69 -12.34 26.13
N ASP A 176 -6.45 -11.96 26.41
CA ASP A 176 -5.65 -11.15 25.51
C ASP A 176 -4.98 -11.99 24.40
N TYR A 177 -4.75 -11.36 23.25
CA TYR A 177 -4.08 -11.92 22.08
C TYR A 177 -3.17 -10.87 21.45
N TYR A 178 -2.09 -11.27 20.79
CA TYR A 178 -1.27 -10.34 20.01
C TYR A 178 -1.69 -10.28 18.53
N MET A 179 -1.89 -9.06 18.04
CA MET A 179 -1.62 -8.73 16.65
C MET A 179 -0.10 -8.65 16.47
N VAL A 180 0.40 -9.20 15.37
CA VAL A 180 1.84 -9.28 15.09
C VAL A 180 2.10 -8.74 13.69
N ALA A 181 3.05 -7.81 13.58
CA ALA A 181 3.57 -7.34 12.31
C ALA A 181 5.07 -7.61 12.24
N SER A 182 5.53 -8.26 11.17
CA SER A 182 6.95 -8.59 10.98
C SER A 182 7.45 -8.28 9.58
N SER A 183 8.67 -7.76 9.47
CA SER A 183 9.29 -7.43 8.18
C SER A 183 9.47 -8.65 7.30
N ARG A 184 9.14 -8.52 6.01
CA ARG A 184 9.46 -9.49 4.96
C ARG A 184 10.66 -9.04 4.14
N PHE A 185 11.37 -10.02 3.58
CA PHE A 185 12.48 -9.82 2.64
C PHE A 185 13.67 -9.02 3.19
N LEU A 186 13.81 -8.94 4.52
CA LEU A 186 15.02 -8.45 5.19
C LEU A 186 15.86 -9.64 5.67
N LYS A 187 17.18 -9.46 5.71
CA LYS A 187 18.11 -10.47 6.25
C LYS A 187 17.81 -10.81 7.72
N SER A 188 17.41 -9.82 8.50
CA SER A 188 17.01 -9.99 9.90
C SER A 188 15.61 -9.45 10.09
N VAL A 189 14.71 -10.32 10.56
CA VAL A 189 13.31 -9.99 10.79
C VAL A 189 13.19 -9.01 11.95
N ILE A 190 12.40 -7.96 11.74
CA ILE A 190 11.97 -7.02 12.77
C ILE A 190 10.50 -7.31 13.02
N THR A 191 10.12 -7.50 14.28
CA THR A 191 8.76 -7.82 14.69
C THR A 191 8.28 -6.80 15.71
N THR A 192 7.00 -6.44 15.65
CA THR A 192 6.30 -5.72 16.70
C THR A 192 4.99 -6.42 16.99
N THR A 193 4.46 -6.18 18.19
CA THR A 193 3.14 -6.63 18.60
C THR A 193 2.22 -5.44 18.87
N GLY A 194 0.93 -5.72 18.90
CA GLY A 194 -0.11 -4.86 19.43
C GLY A 194 -1.12 -5.72 20.18
N LEU A 195 -1.53 -5.29 21.38
CA LEU A 195 -2.40 -6.09 22.22
C LEU A 195 -3.86 -5.98 21.76
N LEU A 196 -4.52 -7.12 21.67
CA LEU A 196 -5.93 -7.29 21.35
C LEU A 196 -6.59 -7.90 22.59
N ARG A 197 -7.63 -7.27 23.14
CA ARG A 197 -8.31 -7.77 24.34
C ARG A 197 -9.68 -8.30 24.02
N TYR A 198 -10.09 -9.42 24.59
CA TYR A 198 -11.50 -9.78 24.62
C TYR A 198 -12.19 -9.10 25.81
N GLU A 199 -13.40 -8.60 25.60
CA GLU A 199 -14.24 -8.06 26.66
C GLU A 199 -14.45 -9.11 27.77
N GLY A 200 -14.29 -8.70 29.02
CA GLY A 200 -14.37 -9.58 30.19
C GLY A 200 -13.21 -10.58 30.34
N GLY A 201 -12.22 -10.55 29.43
CA GLY A 201 -11.09 -11.46 29.47
C GLY A 201 -10.11 -11.17 30.62
N LYS A 202 -9.57 -12.23 31.23
CA LYS A 202 -8.72 -12.13 32.44
C LYS A 202 -7.34 -12.78 32.30
N GLY A 203 -7.01 -13.30 31.11
CA GLY A 203 -5.72 -13.94 30.83
C GLY A 203 -4.80 -13.08 29.95
N PRO A 204 -3.48 -13.16 30.15
CA PRO A 204 -2.54 -12.53 29.23
C PRO A 204 -2.50 -13.27 27.88
N ALA A 205 -2.00 -12.57 26.87
CA ALA A 205 -1.65 -13.17 25.59
C ALA A 205 -0.53 -14.19 25.77
N SER A 206 -0.50 -15.22 24.90
CA SER A 206 0.60 -16.18 24.89
C SER A 206 1.91 -15.46 24.55
N SER A 207 2.99 -15.79 25.25
CA SER A 207 4.33 -15.29 24.91
C SER A 207 4.85 -15.87 23.58
N GLN A 208 4.29 -17.01 23.14
CA GLN A 208 4.65 -17.62 21.86
C GLN A 208 3.90 -16.94 20.72
N LEU A 209 4.62 -16.14 19.92
CA LEU A 209 4.06 -15.48 18.74
C LEU A 209 3.93 -16.48 17.57
N PRO A 210 2.87 -16.38 16.74
CA PRO A 210 2.77 -17.15 15.51
C PRO A 210 3.96 -16.81 14.61
N ALA A 211 4.53 -17.81 13.96
CA ALA A 211 5.63 -17.60 13.01
C ALA A 211 5.13 -16.88 11.76
N GLY A 212 5.97 -16.03 11.18
CA GLY A 212 5.72 -15.46 9.87
C GLY A 212 6.15 -16.43 8.77
N PRO A 213 5.52 -16.40 7.58
CA PRO A 213 5.99 -17.12 6.40
C PRO A 213 7.45 -16.78 6.00
N VAL A 214 8.13 -17.78 5.43
CA VAL A 214 9.54 -17.72 4.99
C VAL A 214 9.62 -17.72 3.45
N GLY A 215 10.65 -17.07 2.89
CA GLY A 215 10.87 -17.00 1.44
C GLY A 215 9.90 -16.06 0.73
N TRP A 216 9.83 -16.10 -0.60
CA TRP A 216 8.93 -15.25 -1.40
C TRP A 216 7.68 -15.98 -1.92
N ALA A 217 7.71 -17.31 -1.96
CA ALA A 217 6.64 -18.13 -2.54
C ALA A 217 5.27 -17.88 -1.89
N TRP A 218 5.23 -17.67 -0.57
CA TRP A 218 4.00 -17.31 0.14
C TRP A 218 3.34 -16.05 -0.44
N SER A 219 4.12 -14.99 -0.63
CA SER A 219 3.62 -13.70 -1.14
C SER A 219 3.06 -13.85 -2.56
N LEU A 220 3.72 -14.64 -3.41
CA LEU A 220 3.25 -14.90 -4.77
C LEU A 220 1.98 -15.76 -4.78
N ASN A 221 1.92 -16.80 -3.96
CA ASN A 221 0.75 -17.66 -3.86
C ASN A 221 -0.46 -16.93 -3.28
N GLN A 222 -0.24 -16.03 -2.31
CA GLN A 222 -1.27 -15.13 -1.79
C GLN A 222 -1.81 -14.23 -2.92
N PHE A 223 -0.95 -13.55 -3.67
CA PHE A 223 -1.38 -12.76 -4.82
C PHE A 223 -2.20 -13.59 -5.82
N ARG A 224 -1.73 -14.81 -6.12
CA ARG A 224 -2.42 -15.74 -7.03
C ARG A 224 -3.75 -16.26 -6.50
N SER A 225 -4.02 -16.20 -5.20
CA SER A 225 -5.32 -16.60 -4.62
C SER A 225 -6.33 -15.47 -4.60
N PHE A 226 -5.90 -14.21 -4.73
CA PHE A 226 -6.81 -13.07 -4.76
C PHE A 226 -7.66 -13.05 -6.02
N ARG A 227 -8.98 -12.96 -5.84
CA ARG A 227 -9.96 -12.82 -6.92
C ARG A 227 -10.99 -11.79 -6.53
N TRP A 228 -11.33 -10.87 -7.41
CA TRP A 228 -12.44 -9.96 -7.17
C TRP A 228 -13.77 -10.73 -7.22
N ASN A 229 -14.70 -10.36 -6.34
CA ASN A 229 -16.05 -10.91 -6.39
C ASN A 229 -16.87 -10.13 -7.42
N LEU A 230 -16.86 -10.61 -8.66
CA LEU A 230 -17.50 -9.95 -9.79
C LEU A 230 -19.03 -9.87 -9.69
N THR A 231 -19.68 -10.64 -8.82
CA THR A 231 -21.15 -10.62 -8.64
C THR A 231 -21.60 -9.68 -7.53
N SER A 232 -20.72 -9.33 -6.58
CA SER A 232 -21.05 -8.37 -5.52
C SER A 232 -21.16 -6.93 -6.01
N SER A 233 -22.04 -6.15 -5.40
CA SER A 233 -22.13 -4.70 -5.59
C SER A 233 -20.82 -4.00 -5.18
N ALA A 234 -20.59 -2.79 -5.67
CA ALA A 234 -19.43 -1.98 -5.32
C ALA A 234 -19.89 -0.71 -4.56
N ALA A 235 -19.38 0.46 -4.94
CA ALA A 235 -19.93 1.76 -4.52
C ALA A 235 -21.37 2.02 -4.99
N ARG A 236 -21.87 1.21 -5.93
CA ARG A 236 -23.23 1.26 -6.48
C ARG A 236 -23.86 -0.15 -6.43
N PRO A 237 -25.19 -0.28 -6.53
CA PRO A 237 -25.85 -1.58 -6.55
C PRO A 237 -25.36 -2.50 -7.67
N ASN A 238 -24.89 -1.93 -8.78
CA ASN A 238 -24.37 -2.69 -9.91
C ASN A 238 -23.17 -3.58 -9.49
N PRO A 239 -23.14 -4.85 -9.92
CA PRO A 239 -22.01 -5.73 -9.67
C PRO A 239 -20.66 -5.18 -10.15
N GLN A 240 -19.58 -5.51 -9.43
CA GLN A 240 -18.20 -5.17 -9.83
C GLN A 240 -17.85 -5.69 -11.24
N GLY A 241 -18.44 -6.82 -11.64
CA GLY A 241 -18.28 -7.44 -12.96
C GLY A 241 -19.21 -6.92 -14.04
N SER A 242 -20.04 -5.89 -13.78
CA SER A 242 -20.93 -5.32 -14.81
C SER A 242 -20.18 -4.77 -16.03
N TYR A 243 -18.91 -4.41 -15.86
CA TYR A 243 -18.03 -4.02 -16.96
C TYR A 243 -17.07 -5.16 -17.29
N HIS A 244 -17.20 -5.73 -18.49
CA HIS A 244 -16.38 -6.84 -18.96
C HIS A 244 -15.03 -6.35 -19.52
N TYR A 245 -14.19 -5.76 -18.68
CA TYR A 245 -12.91 -5.18 -19.08
C TYR A 245 -11.99 -6.18 -19.81
N GLY A 246 -12.05 -7.48 -19.47
CA GLY A 246 -11.29 -8.52 -20.16
C GLY A 246 -11.70 -8.78 -21.62
N LYS A 247 -12.80 -8.20 -22.10
CA LYS A 247 -13.23 -8.26 -23.51
C LYS A 247 -12.81 -7.03 -24.31
N ILE A 248 -12.21 -6.02 -23.65
CA ILE A 248 -11.77 -4.79 -24.31
C ILE A 248 -10.40 -5.04 -24.91
N ASN A 249 -10.25 -4.77 -26.20
CA ASN A 249 -8.97 -4.91 -26.88
C ASN A 249 -7.95 -3.94 -26.27
N ILE A 250 -6.75 -4.46 -25.97
CA ILE A 250 -5.62 -3.65 -25.55
C ILE A 250 -5.22 -2.74 -26.71
N THR A 251 -5.22 -1.44 -26.47
CA THR A 251 -4.91 -0.41 -27.47
C THR A 251 -3.44 0.04 -27.45
N ARG A 252 -2.75 -0.20 -26.33
CA ARG A 252 -1.32 0.08 -26.16
C ARG A 252 -0.78 -0.76 -25.00
N THR A 253 0.38 -1.37 -25.22
CA THR A 253 1.19 -1.98 -24.15
C THR A 253 2.37 -1.07 -23.83
N ILE A 254 2.59 -0.84 -22.55
CA ILE A 254 3.70 -0.05 -22.01
C ILE A 254 4.54 -0.98 -21.16
N LYS A 255 5.82 -1.12 -21.50
CA LYS A 255 6.77 -1.90 -20.71
C LYS A 255 7.59 -0.95 -19.83
N LEU A 256 7.53 -1.16 -18.52
CA LEU A 256 8.29 -0.42 -17.52
C LEU A 256 9.38 -1.32 -16.93
N VAL A 257 10.62 -1.14 -17.38
CA VAL A 257 11.79 -1.89 -16.94
C VAL A 257 12.49 -1.14 -15.83
N ASN A 258 12.63 -1.80 -14.68
CA ASN A 258 13.39 -1.29 -13.54
C ASN A 258 14.88 -1.44 -13.75
N THR A 259 15.59 -0.36 -13.45
CA THR A 259 17.05 -0.32 -13.46
C THR A 259 17.57 0.49 -12.28
N GLN A 260 18.72 0.08 -11.75
CA GLN A 260 19.49 0.89 -10.81
C GLN A 260 20.91 1.12 -11.34
N GLY A 261 21.50 2.26 -10.99
CA GLY A 261 22.85 2.60 -11.43
C GLY A 261 23.38 3.85 -10.75
N LYS A 262 24.60 4.25 -11.10
CA LYS A 262 25.19 5.50 -10.62
C LYS A 262 25.22 6.53 -11.73
N VAL A 263 24.78 7.74 -11.41
CA VAL A 263 24.95 8.94 -12.25
C VAL A 263 25.63 9.99 -11.38
N ASP A 264 26.77 10.51 -11.85
CA ASP A 264 27.62 11.46 -11.11
C ASP A 264 27.96 10.98 -9.68
N GLY A 265 28.30 9.69 -9.57
CA GLY A 265 28.64 9.04 -8.30
C GLY A 265 27.45 8.74 -7.37
N LYS A 266 26.24 9.20 -7.68
CA LYS A 266 25.02 9.00 -6.87
C LYS A 266 24.20 7.82 -7.37
N LEU A 267 23.74 6.96 -6.45
CA LEU A 267 22.77 5.90 -6.77
C LEU A 267 21.46 6.52 -7.28
N ARG A 268 20.96 5.98 -8.38
CA ARG A 268 19.68 6.34 -9.01
C ARG A 268 18.90 5.07 -9.32
N TYR A 269 17.58 5.21 -9.24
CA TYR A 269 16.62 4.25 -9.77
C TYR A 269 15.96 4.87 -11.00
N ALA A 270 15.68 4.04 -11.98
CA ALA A 270 15.18 4.47 -13.26
C ALA A 270 14.16 3.48 -13.83
N LEU A 271 13.19 4.04 -14.53
CA LEU A 271 12.24 3.31 -15.37
C LEU A 271 12.65 3.53 -16.82
N ASN A 272 12.82 2.45 -17.57
CA ASN A 272 13.17 2.51 -19.00
C ASN A 272 14.46 3.32 -19.27
N GLY A 273 15.43 3.28 -18.33
CA GLY A 273 16.66 4.05 -18.41
C GLY A 273 16.53 5.52 -18.01
N ILE A 274 15.36 5.97 -17.54
CA ILE A 274 15.12 7.36 -17.10
C ILE A 274 14.89 7.41 -15.60
N SER A 275 15.74 8.16 -14.89
CA SER A 275 15.55 8.52 -13.49
C SER A 275 14.78 9.84 -13.44
N HIS A 276 13.50 9.75 -13.10
CA HIS A 276 12.60 10.91 -13.05
C HIS A 276 13.14 11.99 -12.11
N THR A 277 13.06 13.25 -12.54
CA THR A 277 13.26 14.42 -11.68
C THR A 277 12.04 15.32 -11.74
N ASP A 278 11.62 15.81 -10.57
CA ASP A 278 10.59 16.82 -10.48
C ASP A 278 11.07 18.14 -11.12
N LEU A 279 10.12 18.89 -11.66
CA LEU A 279 10.33 20.19 -12.29
C LEU A 279 9.93 21.31 -11.33
N GLU A 280 10.50 22.50 -11.54
CA GLU A 280 10.11 23.70 -10.80
C GLU A 280 8.64 24.04 -11.04
N THR A 281 8.18 23.92 -12.29
CA THR A 281 6.76 24.07 -12.64
C THR A 281 6.07 22.69 -12.68
N PRO A 282 5.03 22.46 -11.85
CA PRO A 282 4.29 21.20 -11.86
C PRO A 282 3.67 20.88 -13.22
N LEU A 283 3.76 19.62 -13.66
CA LEU A 283 3.30 19.15 -14.97
C LEU A 283 1.89 19.64 -15.33
N LYS A 284 0.92 19.47 -14.43
CA LYS A 284 -0.47 19.90 -14.66
C LYS A 284 -0.67 21.41 -14.75
N LEU A 285 0.17 22.21 -14.08
CA LEU A 285 0.14 23.66 -14.24
C LEU A 285 0.77 24.08 -15.57
N ALA A 286 1.87 23.44 -15.97
CA ALA A 286 2.47 23.69 -17.28
C ALA A 286 1.51 23.35 -18.43
N GLU A 287 0.77 22.24 -18.33
CA GLU A 287 -0.31 21.90 -19.25
C GLU A 287 -1.43 22.95 -19.24
N TYR A 288 -1.94 23.31 -18.05
CA TYR A 288 -3.05 24.27 -17.91
C TYR A 288 -2.76 25.64 -18.53
N PHE A 289 -1.54 26.15 -18.37
CA PHE A 289 -1.12 27.43 -18.92
C PHE A 289 -0.53 27.34 -20.35
N GLY A 290 -0.57 26.17 -21.00
CA GLY A 290 -0.13 26.02 -22.39
C GLY A 290 1.38 26.17 -22.60
N ILE A 291 2.19 25.85 -21.58
CA ILE A 291 3.66 25.96 -21.62
C ILE A 291 4.37 24.60 -21.48
N ALA A 292 3.65 23.49 -21.62
CA ALA A 292 4.21 22.13 -21.47
C ALA A 292 5.49 21.91 -22.30
N ASP A 293 5.47 22.29 -23.59
CA ASP A 293 6.61 22.11 -24.51
C ASP A 293 7.86 22.92 -24.12
N LYS A 294 7.72 23.91 -23.23
CA LYS A 294 8.83 24.69 -22.67
C LYS A 294 9.38 24.08 -21.38
N VAL A 295 8.62 23.19 -20.74
CA VAL A 295 8.89 22.68 -19.39
C VAL A 295 9.31 21.21 -19.42
N PHE A 296 8.68 20.38 -20.26
CA PHE A 296 9.00 18.96 -20.39
C PHE A 296 8.64 18.41 -21.78
N LYS A 297 9.10 17.19 -22.07
CA LYS A 297 8.74 16.46 -23.28
C LYS A 297 7.90 15.24 -22.94
N TYR A 298 6.88 14.98 -23.75
CA TYR A 298 6.11 13.74 -23.67
C TYR A 298 6.85 12.57 -24.32
N ASN A 299 6.43 11.36 -23.93
CA ASN A 299 6.81 10.07 -24.52
C ASN A 299 8.32 9.81 -24.45
N SER A 300 8.91 10.04 -23.28
CA SER A 300 10.36 9.89 -23.06
C SER A 300 10.85 8.49 -23.48
N VAL A 301 10.28 7.41 -22.90
CA VAL A 301 10.40 6.00 -23.37
C VAL A 301 9.27 5.16 -22.77
N ASP A 302 8.41 4.53 -23.59
CA ASP A 302 7.32 3.64 -23.15
C ASP A 302 7.58 2.14 -23.38
N ASN A 303 8.49 1.79 -24.29
CA ASN A 303 8.96 0.43 -24.56
C ASN A 303 10.47 0.45 -24.86
N PRO A 304 11.33 0.30 -23.85
CA PRO A 304 12.76 0.48 -24.02
C PRO A 304 13.41 -0.68 -24.78
N THR A 305 14.40 -0.37 -25.60
CA THR A 305 15.37 -1.36 -26.07
C THR A 305 16.34 -1.74 -24.94
N ALA A 306 17.01 -2.89 -25.08
CA ALA A 306 18.03 -3.32 -24.12
C ALA A 306 19.19 -2.31 -23.98
N GLU A 307 19.50 -1.53 -25.03
CA GLU A 307 20.52 -0.47 -24.95
C GLU A 307 20.04 0.73 -24.10
N GLN A 308 18.76 1.10 -24.22
CA GLN A 308 18.20 2.23 -23.47
C GLN A 308 18.21 2.00 -21.96
N THR A 309 18.19 0.74 -21.52
CA THR A 309 18.26 0.38 -20.09
C THR A 309 19.69 0.27 -19.56
N LYS A 310 20.73 0.34 -20.40
CA LYS A 310 22.14 0.24 -19.94
C LYS A 310 22.67 1.50 -19.28
N SER A 311 22.12 2.66 -19.63
CA SER A 311 22.55 3.95 -19.08
C SER A 311 21.36 4.67 -18.47
N ILE A 312 21.60 5.43 -17.41
CA ILE A 312 20.56 6.21 -16.73
C ILE A 312 20.68 7.67 -17.13
N LYS A 313 19.59 8.23 -17.65
CA LYS A 313 19.42 9.67 -17.90
C LYS A 313 18.55 10.28 -16.82
N ILE A 314 18.84 11.52 -16.41
CA ILE A 314 18.05 12.26 -15.44
C ILE A 314 17.22 13.30 -16.19
N GLU A 315 15.92 13.07 -16.26
CA GLU A 315 14.97 13.99 -16.92
C GLU A 315 13.54 13.68 -16.44
N PRO A 316 12.56 14.58 -16.66
CA PRO A 316 11.16 14.28 -16.42
C PRO A 316 10.69 13.12 -17.33
N HIS A 317 10.34 12.00 -16.71
CA HIS A 317 9.72 10.88 -17.40
C HIS A 317 8.20 11.08 -17.46
N VAL A 318 7.68 11.49 -18.63
CA VAL A 318 6.26 11.79 -18.82
C VAL A 318 5.73 11.06 -20.04
N LEU A 319 4.78 10.15 -19.85
CA LEU A 319 4.13 9.42 -20.92
C LEU A 319 2.78 10.07 -21.26
N ASN A 320 2.53 10.34 -22.54
CA ASN A 320 1.22 10.81 -22.99
C ASN A 320 0.32 9.60 -23.27
N ILE A 321 -0.86 9.57 -22.66
CA ILE A 321 -1.85 8.51 -22.84
C ILE A 321 -3.14 9.13 -23.38
N THR A 322 -3.59 8.65 -24.53
CA THR A 322 -4.87 9.08 -25.11
C THR A 322 -6.02 8.69 -24.19
N HIS A 323 -6.89 9.64 -23.89
CA HIS A 323 -8.09 9.41 -23.09
C HIS A 323 -8.95 8.28 -23.69
N ARG A 324 -9.47 7.37 -22.84
CA ARG A 324 -10.24 6.14 -23.20
C ARG A 324 -9.45 5.02 -23.86
N ASN A 325 -8.13 5.14 -24.03
CA ASN A 325 -7.34 3.97 -24.39
C ASN A 325 -7.36 2.93 -23.25
N PHE A 326 -7.54 1.67 -23.62
CA PHE A 326 -7.37 0.55 -22.72
C PHE A 326 -5.92 0.08 -22.81
N ILE A 327 -5.15 0.32 -21.75
CA ILE A 327 -3.70 0.12 -21.74
C ILE A 327 -3.31 -1.08 -20.89
N GLU A 328 -2.30 -1.81 -21.35
CA GLU A 328 -1.60 -2.81 -20.56
C GLU A 328 -0.27 -2.20 -20.09
N VAL A 329 0.07 -2.41 -18.81
CA VAL A 329 1.36 -1.99 -18.25
C VAL A 329 2.08 -3.23 -17.74
N VAL A 330 3.23 -3.52 -18.35
CA VAL A 330 4.09 -4.66 -18.00
C VAL A 330 5.27 -4.16 -17.18
N PHE A 331 5.33 -4.56 -15.91
CA PHE A 331 6.47 -4.25 -15.05
C PHE A 331 7.53 -5.35 -15.15
N GLU A 332 8.75 -4.97 -15.52
CA GLU A 332 9.90 -5.86 -15.56
C GLU A 332 10.90 -5.45 -14.50
N ASN A 333 11.38 -6.40 -13.70
CA ASN A 333 12.28 -6.13 -12.60
C ASN A 333 13.47 -7.08 -12.63
N HIS A 334 14.64 -6.57 -13.01
CA HIS A 334 15.90 -7.30 -12.95
C HIS A 334 16.64 -7.12 -11.62
N GLU A 335 16.10 -6.29 -10.73
CA GLU A 335 16.72 -6.01 -9.44
C GLU A 335 16.45 -7.13 -8.43
N LYS A 336 17.34 -7.23 -7.44
CA LYS A 336 17.21 -8.20 -6.33
C LYS A 336 16.20 -7.77 -5.25
N SER A 337 15.48 -6.68 -5.48
CA SER A 337 14.55 -6.09 -4.52
C SER A 337 13.15 -6.03 -5.09
N VAL A 338 12.16 -6.33 -4.25
CA VAL A 338 10.74 -6.18 -4.59
C VAL A 338 10.44 -4.69 -4.77
N GLN A 339 9.69 -4.37 -5.82
CA GLN A 339 9.17 -3.02 -6.09
C GLN A 339 7.66 -3.01 -5.86
N SER A 340 7.17 -2.00 -5.15
CA SER A 340 5.73 -1.74 -4.99
C SER A 340 5.33 -0.59 -5.90
N TRP A 341 4.40 -0.85 -6.82
CA TRP A 341 3.93 0.13 -7.79
C TRP A 341 2.58 0.69 -7.39
N HIS A 342 2.45 2.00 -7.48
CA HIS A 342 1.21 2.71 -7.22
C HIS A 342 0.88 3.62 -8.39
N LEU A 343 -0.39 3.58 -8.83
CA LEU A 343 -0.90 4.45 -9.89
C LEU A 343 -1.93 5.42 -9.29
N ASN A 344 -1.57 6.71 -9.26
CA ASN A 344 -2.49 7.74 -8.79
C ASN A 344 -3.66 7.92 -9.78
N GLY A 345 -4.87 8.10 -9.24
CA GLY A 345 -6.07 8.45 -10.02
C GLY A 345 -6.77 7.28 -10.72
N TYR A 346 -6.21 6.06 -10.67
CA TYR A 346 -6.78 4.87 -11.30
C TYR A 346 -6.62 3.65 -10.40
N SER A 347 -7.58 2.73 -10.48
CA SER A 347 -7.39 1.32 -10.08
C SER A 347 -7.13 0.50 -11.35
N PHE A 348 -6.45 -0.63 -11.21
CA PHE A 348 -6.11 -1.50 -12.33
C PHE A 348 -6.34 -2.97 -11.98
N PHE A 349 -6.48 -3.79 -13.01
CA PHE A 349 -6.60 -5.24 -12.87
C PHE A 349 -5.23 -5.87 -13.07
N ALA A 350 -4.75 -6.61 -12.07
CA ALA A 350 -3.55 -7.43 -12.23
C ALA A 350 -3.94 -8.73 -12.94
N VAL A 351 -3.34 -8.98 -14.11
CA VAL A 351 -3.74 -10.07 -15.03
C VAL A 351 -2.76 -11.25 -15.08
N ALA A 352 -1.54 -11.11 -14.53
CA ALA A 352 -0.50 -12.14 -14.52
C ALA A 352 0.35 -12.08 -13.26
#